data_AF-A0A8J7N4K7-F1
#
_entry.id   AF-A0A8J7N4K7-F1
#
_cell.length_a   1.000
_cell.length_b   1.000
_cell.length_c   1.000
_cell.angle_alpha   90.00
_cell.angle_beta   90.00
_cell.angle_gamma   90.00
#
_symmetry.space_group_name_H-M   'P 1'
#
loop_
_entity.id
_entity.type
_entity.pdbx_description
1 polymer ?
#
loop_
_entity_poly.entity_id
_entity_poly.type
_entity_poly.pdbx_seq_one_letter_code
_entity_poly.pdbx_strand_id
1 'polypeptide(L)'
;MRDKTPIREQVARRTPAAARRVKPLTLGDLATSGASEIEVECEWCRHAARLAVADLAARAGADAAYRNVVRRLRCSVCGWDRVEAWPVRGRHKESRDAPERRRPSGLPPLDECRRFLAALPAAPGATLAERRAARIDALRQRWPELTASAAMFVVQSAETAR
;
A
#
# COMPACT_ATOMS: atom_id res chain seq x y z
N MET A 1 17.57 -38.33 33.34
CA MET A 1 18.34 -37.16 33.83
C MET A 1 18.11 -36.03 32.83
N ARG A 2 17.50 -34.89 33.20
CA ARG A 2 17.25 -33.79 32.25
C ARG A 2 18.53 -33.00 32.06
N ASP A 3 18.85 -32.70 30.80
CA ASP A 3 19.99 -31.86 30.45
C ASP A 3 19.82 -30.49 31.13
N LYS A 4 20.77 -30.15 32.03
CA LYS A 4 20.78 -28.90 32.80
C LYS A 4 21.59 -27.81 32.11
N THR A 5 22.07 -28.05 30.89
CA THR A 5 22.86 -27.08 30.14
C THR A 5 22.10 -25.74 30.07
N PRO A 6 22.67 -24.63 30.56
CA PRO A 6 22.03 -23.33 30.55
C PRO A 6 21.62 -22.94 29.12
N ILE A 7 20.43 -22.34 28.96
CA ILE A 7 19.88 -21.94 27.65
C ILE A 7 20.89 -21.11 26.84
N ARG A 8 21.71 -20.28 27.49
CA ARG A 8 22.77 -19.48 26.84
C ARG A 8 23.81 -20.35 26.11
N GLU A 9 24.23 -21.46 26.70
CA GLU A 9 25.17 -22.38 26.08
C GLU A 9 24.52 -23.18 24.96
N GLN A 10 23.24 -23.53 25.09
CA GLN A 10 22.47 -24.16 24.02
C GLN A 10 22.30 -23.23 22.82
N VAL A 11 22.06 -21.94 23.06
CA VAL A 11 21.95 -20.90 22.01
C VAL A 11 23.31 -20.65 21.35
N ALA A 12 24.40 -20.57 22.11
CA ALA A 12 25.74 -20.39 21.56
C ALA A 12 26.20 -21.56 20.67
N ARG A 13 25.74 -22.78 20.96
CA ARG A 13 26.00 -23.98 20.15
C ARG A 13 25.13 -24.08 18.89
N ARG A 14 24.09 -23.26 18.74
CA ARG A 14 23.33 -23.21 17.49
C ARG A 14 24.18 -22.50 16.44
N THR A 15 24.77 -23.25 15.53
CA THR A 15 25.30 -22.70 14.29
C THR A 15 24.17 -21.94 13.61
N PRO A 16 24.28 -20.62 13.39
CA PRO A 16 23.26 -19.90 12.66
C PRO A 16 23.20 -20.53 11.26
N ALA A 17 22.10 -21.22 10.96
CA ALA A 17 21.84 -21.69 9.62
C ALA A 17 22.02 -20.48 8.70
N ALA A 18 22.89 -20.62 7.69
CA ALA A 18 23.15 -19.56 6.72
C ALA A 18 21.81 -18.98 6.27
N ALA A 19 21.67 -17.66 6.31
CA ALA A 19 20.44 -16.99 5.92
C ALA A 19 20.04 -17.46 4.52
N ARG A 20 19.03 -18.34 4.43
CA ARG A 20 18.49 -18.80 3.17
C ARG A 20 17.98 -17.55 2.44
N ARG A 21 18.71 -17.09 1.42
CA ARG A 21 18.27 -16.02 0.53
C ARG A 21 17.05 -16.56 -0.21
N VAL A 22 15.86 -16.21 0.27
CA VAL A 22 14.61 -16.55 -0.40
C VAL A 22 14.60 -15.80 -1.73
N LYS A 23 14.59 -16.52 -2.84
CA LYS A 23 14.46 -15.93 -4.18
C LYS A 23 13.22 -15.02 -4.19
N PRO A 24 13.32 -13.77 -4.67
CA PRO A 24 12.15 -12.92 -4.83
C PRO A 24 11.14 -13.58 -5.77
N LEU A 25 9.87 -13.64 -5.36
CA LEU A 25 8.79 -14.17 -6.18
C LEU A 25 8.62 -13.30 -7.45
N THR A 26 8.78 -13.89 -8.63
CA THR A 26 8.56 -13.19 -9.91
C THR A 26 7.13 -13.32 -10.41
N LEU A 27 6.76 -12.54 -11.43
CA LEU A 27 5.46 -12.70 -12.11
C LEU A 27 5.35 -14.05 -12.82
N GLY A 28 6.45 -14.56 -13.38
CA GLY A 28 6.52 -15.90 -13.95
C GLY A 28 6.35 -17.01 -12.90
N ASP A 29 6.94 -16.84 -11.71
CA ASP A 29 6.75 -17.75 -10.58
C ASP A 29 5.26 -17.76 -10.14
N LEU A 30 4.59 -16.61 -10.15
CA LEU A 30 3.15 -16.51 -9.87
C LEU A 30 2.29 -17.27 -10.88
N ALA A 31 2.52 -17.06 -12.18
CA ALA A 31 1.81 -17.77 -13.23
C ALA A 31 2.00 -19.29 -13.13
N THR A 32 3.24 -19.74 -12.90
CA THR A 32 3.58 -21.16 -12.72
C THR A 32 2.90 -21.76 -11.48
N SER A 33 2.73 -20.96 -10.42
CA SER A 33 2.06 -21.38 -9.19
C SER A 33 0.52 -21.42 -9.27
N GLY A 34 -0.05 -21.09 -10.44
CA GLY A 34 -1.49 -21.10 -10.68
C GLY A 34 -2.22 -19.83 -10.19
N ALA A 35 -1.49 -18.73 -10.02
CA ALA A 35 -2.09 -17.42 -9.81
C ALA A 35 -2.29 -16.71 -11.16
N SER A 36 -3.54 -16.62 -11.61
CA SER A 36 -3.91 -15.94 -12.86
C SER A 36 -4.19 -14.45 -12.66
N GLU A 37 -4.57 -14.06 -11.44
CA GLU A 37 -4.98 -12.70 -11.08
C GLU A 37 -4.27 -12.21 -9.82
N ILE A 38 -4.16 -10.90 -9.70
CA ILE A 38 -3.78 -10.18 -8.49
C ILE A 38 -4.95 -9.30 -8.11
N GLU A 39 -5.49 -9.52 -6.92
CA GLU A 39 -6.44 -8.60 -6.31
C GLU A 39 -5.67 -7.43 -5.71
N VAL A 40 -6.21 -6.23 -5.92
CA VAL A 40 -5.62 -4.99 -5.45
C VAL A 40 -6.65 -4.13 -4.76
N GLU A 41 -6.23 -3.42 -3.72
CA GLU A 41 -7.05 -2.44 -3.01
C GLU A 41 -6.26 -1.17 -2.69
N CYS A 42 -6.86 -0.03 -2.98
CA CYS A 42 -6.32 1.26 -2.62
C CYS A 42 -6.46 1.52 -1.11
N GLU A 43 -5.36 1.78 -0.41
CA GLU A 43 -5.41 2.15 1.01
C GLU A 43 -6.23 3.44 1.27
N TRP A 44 -6.31 4.35 0.30
CA TRP A 44 -7.04 5.62 0.43
C TRP A 44 -8.55 5.47 0.21
N CYS A 45 -8.98 5.26 -1.03
CA CYS A 45 -10.41 5.26 -1.38
C CYS A 45 -11.07 3.88 -1.26
N ARG A 46 -10.32 2.85 -0.81
CA ARG A 46 -10.77 1.46 -0.71
C ARG A 46 -11.25 0.87 -2.03
N HIS A 47 -10.91 1.51 -3.15
CA HIS A 47 -11.20 1.00 -4.48
C HIS A 47 -10.47 -0.32 -4.69
N ALA A 48 -11.24 -1.38 -4.95
CA ALA A 48 -10.74 -2.70 -5.24
C ALA A 48 -10.77 -2.98 -6.76
N ALA A 49 -9.76 -3.67 -7.26
CA ALA A 49 -9.70 -4.13 -8.65
C ALA A 49 -9.01 -5.49 -8.73
N ARG A 50 -9.09 -6.13 -9.90
CA ARG A 50 -8.36 -7.34 -10.25
C ARG A 50 -7.51 -7.08 -11.48
N LEU A 51 -6.25 -7.51 -11.43
CA LEU A 51 -5.29 -7.36 -12.51
C LEU A 51 -4.85 -8.75 -12.98
N ALA A 52 -4.88 -8.99 -14.28
CA ALA A 52 -4.36 -10.23 -14.83
C ALA A 52 -2.83 -10.27 -14.69
N VAL A 53 -2.30 -11.40 -14.20
CA VAL A 53 -0.84 -11.60 -14.09
C VAL A 53 -0.19 -11.59 -15.48
N ALA A 54 -0.88 -12.11 -16.49
CA ALA A 54 -0.40 -12.12 -17.88
C ALA A 54 -0.15 -10.70 -18.41
N ASP A 55 -1.08 -9.76 -18.18
CA ASP A 55 -0.94 -8.36 -18.61
C ASP A 55 0.22 -7.66 -17.89
N LEU A 56 0.37 -7.92 -16.59
CA LEU A 56 1.48 -7.40 -15.81
C LEU A 56 2.82 -7.97 -16.29
N ALA A 57 2.87 -9.26 -16.62
CA ALA A 57 4.07 -9.92 -17.15
C ALA A 57 4.43 -9.42 -18.55
N ALA A 58 3.43 -9.14 -19.41
CA ALA A 58 3.65 -8.55 -20.72
C ALA A 58 4.26 -7.14 -20.63
N ARG A 59 3.89 -6.36 -19.60
CA ARG A 59 4.39 -4.98 -19.41
C ARG A 59 5.73 -4.91 -18.68
N ALA A 60 5.92 -5.73 -17.64
CA ALA A 60 7.10 -5.66 -16.76
C ALA A 60 8.15 -6.74 -17.06
N GLY A 61 7.80 -7.79 -17.81
CA GLY A 61 8.58 -9.00 -17.99
C GLY A 61 8.25 -10.08 -16.95
N ALA A 62 8.34 -11.35 -17.36
CA ALA A 62 8.07 -12.49 -16.48
C ALA A 62 9.07 -12.58 -15.29
N ASP A 63 10.30 -12.13 -15.48
CA ASP A 63 11.35 -12.12 -14.44
C ASP A 63 11.21 -10.96 -13.45
N ALA A 64 10.28 -10.04 -13.68
CA ALA A 64 10.05 -8.93 -12.77
C ALA A 64 9.61 -9.45 -11.40
N ALA A 65 10.28 -8.98 -10.35
CA ALA A 65 9.90 -9.29 -8.98
C ALA A 65 8.51 -8.71 -8.68
N TYR A 66 7.57 -9.56 -8.27
CA TYR A 66 6.18 -9.20 -7.95
C TYR A 66 6.09 -7.98 -7.04
N ARG A 67 6.89 -7.95 -5.96
CA ARG A 67 6.92 -6.83 -5.01
C ARG A 67 7.30 -5.51 -5.67
N ASN A 68 8.21 -5.52 -6.64
CA ASN A 68 8.64 -4.29 -7.32
C ASN A 68 7.57 -3.77 -8.28
N VAL A 69 6.78 -4.66 -8.88
CA VAL A 69 5.65 -4.31 -9.74
C VAL A 69 4.52 -3.71 -8.90
N VAL A 70 4.10 -4.40 -7.84
CA VAL A 70 3.00 -3.94 -6.96
C VAL A 70 3.31 -2.59 -6.33
N ARG A 71 4.55 -2.37 -5.88
CA ARG A 71 4.95 -1.12 -5.21
C ARG A 71 4.93 0.11 -6.14
N ARG A 72 4.74 -0.10 -7.44
CA ARG A 72 4.61 0.97 -8.46
C ARG A 72 3.17 1.11 -8.97
N LEU A 73 2.23 0.32 -8.45
CA LEU A 73 0.83 0.44 -8.83
C LEU A 73 0.25 1.71 -8.25
N ARG A 74 -0.56 2.38 -9.08
CA ARG A 74 -1.29 3.59 -8.71
C ARG A 74 -2.78 3.31 -8.88
N CYS A 75 -3.57 3.70 -7.89
CA CYS A 75 -5.02 3.62 -7.97
C CYS A 75 -5.52 4.46 -9.14
N SER A 76 -6.26 3.85 -10.08
CA SER A 76 -6.82 4.53 -11.25
C SER A 76 -7.87 5.58 -10.91
N VAL A 77 -8.50 5.48 -9.74
CA VAL A 77 -9.58 6.38 -9.32
C VAL A 77 -9.03 7.65 -8.65
N CYS A 78 -8.19 7.49 -7.64
CA CYS A 78 -7.71 8.61 -6.83
C CYS A 78 -6.24 8.96 -7.08
N GLY A 79 -5.51 8.14 -7.86
CA GLY A 79 -4.10 8.38 -8.12
C GLY A 79 -3.18 8.11 -6.92
N TRP A 80 -3.58 7.22 -6.01
CA TRP A 80 -2.81 6.83 -4.83
C TRP A 80 -1.79 5.72 -5.11
N ASP A 81 -0.56 5.84 -4.58
CA ASP A 81 0.54 4.92 -4.91
C ASP A 81 0.72 3.73 -3.93
N ARG A 82 -0.01 3.69 -2.79
CA ARG A 82 0.02 2.51 -1.88
C ARG A 82 -1.19 1.64 -2.10
N VAL A 83 -1.02 0.71 -3.01
CA VAL A 83 -2.00 -0.31 -3.31
C VAL A 83 -1.58 -1.60 -2.60
N GLU A 84 -2.45 -2.11 -1.74
CA GLU A 84 -2.29 -3.46 -1.19
C GLU A 84 -2.63 -4.45 -2.30
N ALA A 85 -1.81 -5.48 -2.48
CA ALA A 85 -2.02 -6.46 -3.54
C ALA A 85 -1.71 -7.88 -3.06
N TRP A 86 -2.55 -8.82 -3.46
CA TRP A 86 -2.40 -10.23 -3.14
C TRP A 86 -2.70 -11.12 -4.35
N PRO A 87 -1.87 -12.14 -4.61
CA PRO A 87 -2.10 -13.07 -5.71
C PRO A 87 -3.29 -13.99 -5.40
N VAL A 88 -4.20 -14.13 -6.36
CA VAL A 88 -5.36 -15.02 -6.26
C VAL A 88 -4.98 -16.40 -6.79
N ARG A 89 -4.99 -17.42 -5.93
CA ARG A 89 -4.74 -18.82 -6.34
C ARG A 89 -6.07 -19.48 -6.70
N GLY A 90 -6.18 -20.01 -7.92
CA GLY A 90 -7.43 -20.57 -8.47
C GLY A 90 -8.00 -21.83 -7.78
N ARG A 91 -7.54 -22.22 -6.57
CA ARG A 91 -8.02 -23.42 -5.84
C ARG A 91 -8.45 -23.19 -4.38
N HIS A 92 -8.50 -21.95 -3.91
CA HIS A 92 -9.27 -21.68 -2.70
C HIS A 92 -10.59 -21.02 -3.12
N LYS A 93 -11.68 -21.71 -2.73
CA LYS A 93 -13.07 -21.29 -2.82
C LYS A 93 -13.18 -19.77 -2.85
N GLU A 94 -13.91 -19.30 -3.86
CA GLU A 94 -14.70 -18.08 -3.79
C GLU A 94 -14.79 -17.56 -2.36
N SER A 95 -14.14 -16.43 -2.07
CA SER A 95 -14.77 -15.46 -1.19
C SER A 95 -15.99 -14.89 -1.92
N ARG A 96 -16.96 -15.77 -2.22
CA ARG A 96 -18.37 -15.42 -2.12
C ARG A 96 -18.48 -14.86 -0.71
N ASP A 97 -18.80 -13.58 -0.60
CA ASP A 97 -18.75 -12.76 0.61
C ASP A 97 -17.41 -12.05 0.89
N ALA A 98 -16.67 -11.61 -0.12
CA ALA A 98 -16.22 -10.23 0.00
C ALA A 98 -17.51 -9.39 -0.11
N PRO A 99 -18.05 -8.81 1.00
CA PRO A 99 -19.18 -7.91 0.88
C PRO A 99 -18.82 -6.93 -0.22
N GLU A 100 -19.77 -6.57 -1.11
CA GLU A 100 -19.60 -5.44 -2.03
C GLU A 100 -18.91 -4.34 -1.25
N ARG A 101 -17.58 -4.22 -1.42
CA ARG A 101 -16.76 -3.35 -0.56
C ARG A 101 -17.18 -2.00 -1.05
N ARG A 102 -18.04 -1.39 -0.24
CA ARG A 102 -18.86 -0.22 -0.55
C ARG A 102 -18.14 0.68 -1.54
N ARG A 103 -18.87 1.07 -2.59
CA ARG A 103 -18.66 2.28 -3.39
C ARG A 103 -17.96 3.35 -2.56
N PRO A 104 -17.05 4.13 -3.20
CA PRO A 104 -15.98 4.85 -2.54
C PRO A 104 -16.49 5.50 -1.27
N SER A 105 -15.78 5.24 -0.17
CA SER A 105 -15.93 6.02 1.05
C SER A 105 -16.11 7.48 0.64
N GLY A 106 -16.99 8.23 1.32
CA GLY A 106 -17.31 9.62 0.98
C GLY A 106 -16.12 10.59 0.94
N LEU A 107 -14.89 10.08 1.03
CA LEU A 107 -13.65 10.78 0.87
C LEU A 107 -13.55 11.42 -0.52
N PRO A 108 -13.08 12.67 -0.60
CA PRO A 108 -12.79 13.34 -1.86
C PRO A 108 -11.68 12.63 -2.66
N PRO A 109 -11.67 12.79 -3.99
CA PRO A 109 -10.52 12.44 -4.82
C PRO A 109 -9.25 13.19 -4.36
N LEU A 110 -8.10 12.50 -4.29
CA LEU A 110 -6.86 13.10 -3.79
C LEU A 110 -6.42 14.33 -4.58
N ASP A 111 -6.60 14.32 -5.90
CA ASP A 111 -6.22 15.44 -6.76
C ASP A 111 -7.10 16.67 -6.51
N GLU A 112 -8.32 16.50 -6.02
CA GLU A 112 -9.15 17.61 -5.54
C GLU A 112 -8.60 18.20 -4.24
N CYS A 113 -8.23 17.35 -3.28
CA CYS A 113 -7.59 17.80 -2.04
C CYS A 113 -6.27 18.53 -2.31
N ARG A 114 -5.45 18.04 -3.24
CA ARG A 114 -4.18 18.66 -3.64
C ARG A 114 -4.40 20.03 -4.29
N ARG A 115 -5.38 20.15 -5.18
CA ARG A 115 -5.75 21.43 -5.80
C ARG A 115 -6.23 22.44 -4.75
N PHE A 116 -7.08 22.01 -3.82
CA PHE A 116 -7.52 22.84 -2.70
C PHE A 116 -6.34 23.32 -1.84
N LEU A 117 -5.44 22.41 -1.44
CA LEU A 117 -4.25 22.74 -0.66
C LEU A 117 -3.26 23.67 -1.38
N ALA A 118 -3.25 23.67 -2.72
CA ALA A 118 -2.43 24.56 -3.53
C ALA A 118 -3.03 25.96 -3.66
N ALA A 119 -4.36 26.08 -3.55
CA ALA A 119 -5.08 27.35 -3.58
C ALA A 119 -5.13 28.06 -2.22
N LEU A 120 -4.80 27.38 -1.12
CA LEU A 120 -4.75 27.99 0.20
C LEU A 120 -3.66 29.08 0.27
N PRO A 121 -3.95 30.23 0.90
CA PRO A 121 -2.96 31.28 1.07
C PRO A 121 -1.76 30.77 1.88
N ALA A 122 -0.56 31.14 1.46
CA ALA A 122 0.63 30.91 2.26
C ALA A 122 0.53 31.72 3.56
N ALA A 123 0.91 31.12 4.69
CA ALA A 123 1.04 31.82 5.97
C ALA A 123 2.52 32.18 6.21
N PRO A 124 2.99 33.35 5.72
CA PRO A 124 4.36 33.81 5.98
C PRO A 124 4.54 34.04 7.49
N GLY A 125 5.70 33.64 8.02
CA GLY A 125 6.01 33.78 9.45
C GLY A 125 5.58 32.61 10.35
N ALA A 126 4.67 31.74 9.90
CA ALA A 126 4.34 30.51 10.62
C ALA A 126 5.49 29.48 10.56
N THR A 127 5.64 28.68 11.60
CA THR A 127 6.52 27.50 11.59
C THR A 127 6.00 26.43 10.62
N LEU A 128 6.84 25.47 10.25
CA LEU A 128 6.42 24.34 9.41
C LEU A 128 5.28 23.53 10.07
N ALA A 129 5.32 23.34 11.39
CA ALA A 129 4.31 22.61 12.13
C ALA A 129 2.96 23.33 12.10
N GLU A 130 2.94 24.64 12.32
CA GLU A 130 1.72 25.47 12.27
C GLU A 130 1.10 25.49 10.87
N ARG A 131 1.92 25.61 9.81
CA ARG A 131 1.42 25.51 8.42
C ARG A 131 0.79 24.16 8.14
N ARG A 132 1.39 23.07 8.61
CA ARG A 132 0.83 21.71 8.43
C ARG A 132 -0.48 21.55 9.18
N ALA A 133 -0.53 21.98 10.44
CA ALA A 133 -1.75 21.94 11.25
C ALA A 133 -2.90 22.72 10.58
N ALA A 134 -2.65 23.97 10.16
CA ALA A 134 -3.65 24.80 9.49
C ALA A 134 -4.16 24.18 8.18
N ARG A 135 -3.28 23.54 7.39
CA ARG A 135 -3.67 22.83 6.16
C ARG A 135 -4.48 21.56 6.43
N ILE A 136 -4.14 20.82 7.48
CA ILE A 136 -4.92 19.66 7.94
C ILE A 136 -6.31 20.11 8.38
N ASP A 137 -6.39 21.16 9.18
CA ASP A 137 -7.66 21.69 9.67
C ASP A 137 -8.51 22.22 8.52
N ALA A 138 -7.94 22.96 7.57
CA ALA A 138 -8.64 23.45 6.38
C ALA A 138 -9.21 22.29 5.53
N LEU A 139 -8.46 21.20 5.36
CA LEU A 139 -8.96 20.00 4.67
C LEU A 139 -10.16 19.39 5.38
N ARG A 140 -10.09 19.26 6.71
CA ARG A 140 -11.15 18.65 7.52
C ARG A 140 -12.37 19.55 7.67
N GLN A 141 -12.21 20.87 7.60
CA GLN A 141 -13.32 21.80 7.53
C GLN A 141 -14.06 21.68 6.20
N ARG A 142 -13.33 21.48 5.09
CA ARG A 142 -13.92 21.32 3.75
C ARG A 142 -14.56 19.93 3.56
N TRP A 143 -13.90 18.89 4.06
CA TRP A 143 -14.31 17.48 3.96
C TRP A 143 -14.26 16.84 5.35
N PRO A 144 -15.34 16.97 6.15
CA PRO A 144 -15.42 16.46 7.52
C PRO A 144 -15.21 14.95 7.66
N GLU A 145 -15.48 14.20 6.60
CA GLU A 145 -15.25 12.76 6.49
C GLU A 145 -13.76 12.37 6.44
N LEU A 146 -12.86 13.33 6.17
CA LEU A 146 -11.42 13.09 6.27
C LEU A 146 -11.04 12.89 7.74
N THR A 147 -10.53 11.71 8.06
CA THR A 147 -9.86 11.47 9.34
C THR A 147 -8.60 12.33 9.43
N ALA A 148 -8.14 12.60 10.66
CA ALA A 148 -6.92 13.37 10.88
C ALA A 148 -5.69 12.73 10.19
N SER A 149 -5.60 11.40 10.16
CA SER A 149 -4.54 10.67 9.47
C SER A 149 -4.63 10.82 7.95
N ALA A 150 -5.85 10.79 7.38
CA ALA A 150 -6.07 10.99 5.95
C ALA A 150 -5.69 12.42 5.53
N ALA A 151 -6.14 13.44 6.27
CA ALA A 151 -5.77 14.83 6.00
C ALA A 151 -4.27 15.09 6.16
N MET A 152 -3.63 14.55 7.20
CA MET A 152 -2.19 14.63 7.41
C MET A 152 -1.42 14.02 6.23
N PHE A 153 -1.85 12.86 5.75
CA PHE A 153 -1.25 12.24 4.58
C PHE A 153 -1.32 13.18 3.37
N VAL A 154 -2.49 13.75 3.06
CA VAL A 154 -2.66 14.60 1.87
C VAL A 154 -1.67 15.74 1.91
N VAL A 155 -1.56 16.41 3.06
CA VAL A 155 -0.59 17.51 3.27
C VAL A 155 0.84 17.04 3.05
N GLN A 156 1.24 15.91 3.65
CA GLN A 156 2.58 15.34 3.45
C GLN A 156 2.85 15.05 1.97
N SER A 157 1.92 14.38 1.28
CA SER A 157 2.08 14.00 -0.13
C SER A 157 2.19 15.21 -1.08
N ALA A 158 1.48 16.30 -0.78
CA ALA A 158 1.54 17.53 -1.55
C ALA A 158 2.86 18.29 -1.34
N GLU A 159 3.56 18.04 -0.23
CA GLU A 159 4.87 18.61 0.06
C GLU A 159 6.00 17.81 -0.60
N THR A 160 5.89 16.48 -0.67
CA THR A 160 6.92 15.62 -1.31
C THR A 160 6.88 15.62 -2.85
N ALA A 161 5.78 16.06 -3.45
CA ALA A 161 5.61 16.12 -4.90
C ALA A 161 6.18 17.42 -5.53
N ARG A 162 6.76 18.31 -4.73
CA ARG A 162 7.46 19.53 -5.16
C ARG A 162 8.97 19.32 -5.13
#